data_AF-A0A1D2R5E6-F1
#
_entry.id   AF-A0A1D2R5E6-F1
#
_cell.length_a   1.000
_cell.length_b   1.000
_cell.length_c   1.000
_cell.angle_alpha   90.00
_cell.angle_beta   90.00
_cell.angle_gamma   90.00
#
_symmetry.space_group_name_H-M   'P 1'
#
loop_
_entity.id
_entity.type
_entity.pdbx_description
1 polymer ?
#
loop_
_entity_poly.entity_id
_entity_poly.type
_entity_poly.pdbx_seq_one_letter_code
_entity_poly.pdbx_strand_id
1 'polypeptide(L)'
;AEINKIEKSGKKFKVNGQDADAVLIATGFEPFDATLKEEYGYRIYDNVITSLELDDMLKAGALKTKAGKTPKSVGLVHCVGSRDEKVNNNYCSRVCCTNVIKSGIEIREHYPDTGVLCFYMDVRAYGRGYEELYRKSQEECGVTFIRSRLSEANENADKTLLLRIEDTLVGKPMKVNVDILVLMVGMCPSVNATSLKDSLGLETGDDGFFKTKNKHSANNESNVAGVFYAGAATGPKAIVESITDGRAAAAEIHSYLS
;
A
#
# COMPACT_ATOMS: atom_id res chain seq x y z
N ALA A 1 -7.22 -2.24 22.89
CA ALA A 1 -8.61 -1.89 22.54
C ALA A 1 -8.56 -0.83 21.46
N GLU A 2 -9.26 -1.02 20.35
CA GLU A 2 -9.35 -0.01 19.30
C GLU A 2 -10.07 1.23 19.83
N ILE A 3 -9.48 2.41 19.61
CA ILE A 3 -10.02 3.69 20.08
C ILE A 3 -10.80 4.32 18.93
N ASN A 4 -12.12 4.29 19.04
CA ASN A 4 -13.02 4.75 17.98
C ASN A 4 -13.75 6.06 18.34
N LYS A 5 -13.54 6.56 19.56
CA LYS A 5 -14.13 7.81 20.03
C LYS A 5 -13.20 8.46 21.04
N ILE A 6 -12.98 9.75 20.88
CA ILE A 6 -12.28 10.59 21.84
C ILE A 6 -13.18 11.78 22.16
N GLU A 7 -13.39 12.04 23.45
CA GLU A 7 -14.21 13.17 23.88
C GLU A 7 -13.30 14.32 24.30
N LYS A 8 -13.60 15.53 23.86
CA LYS A 8 -12.88 16.73 24.28
C LYS A 8 -13.73 17.52 25.26
N SER A 9 -13.21 17.78 26.46
CA SER A 9 -13.85 18.61 27.48
C SER A 9 -12.90 19.74 27.89
N GLY A 10 -13.18 20.95 27.39
CA GLY A 10 -12.27 22.08 27.55
C GLY A 10 -10.91 21.83 26.90
N LYS A 11 -9.85 21.82 27.71
CA LYS A 11 -8.47 21.55 27.28
C LYS A 11 -8.06 20.08 27.39
N LYS A 12 -8.90 19.22 27.98
CA LYS A 12 -8.58 17.80 28.19
C LYS A 12 -9.31 16.90 27.21
N PHE A 13 -8.70 15.76 26.96
CA PHE A 13 -9.26 14.66 26.18
C PHE A 13 -9.58 13.50 27.11
N LYS A 14 -10.68 12.81 26.86
CA LYS A 14 -11.04 11.56 27.52
C LYS A 14 -10.93 10.43 26.51
N VAL A 15 -10.00 9.51 26.77
CA VAL A 15 -9.70 8.35 25.92
C VAL A 15 -9.87 7.09 26.76
N ASN A 16 -10.85 6.24 26.43
CA ASN A 16 -11.17 5.03 27.20
C ASN A 16 -11.32 5.27 28.72
N GLY A 17 -11.92 6.39 29.10
CA GLY A 17 -12.14 6.76 30.50
C GLY A 17 -10.93 7.39 31.21
N GLN A 18 -9.80 7.57 30.54
CA GLN A 18 -8.61 8.25 31.07
C GLN A 18 -8.51 9.68 30.54
N ASP A 19 -8.13 10.61 31.40
CA ASP A 19 -7.87 12.00 31.01
C ASP A 19 -6.46 12.14 30.41
N ALA A 20 -6.35 12.91 29.33
CA ALA A 20 -5.10 13.24 28.66
C ALA A 20 -5.05 14.73 28.26
N ASP A 21 -3.87 15.33 28.32
CA ASP A 21 -3.66 16.74 27.93
C ASP A 21 -3.32 16.90 26.43
N ALA A 22 -2.86 15.82 25.78
CA ALA A 22 -2.63 15.74 24.34
C ALA A 22 -2.93 14.34 23.80
N VAL A 23 -3.24 14.25 22.51
CA VAL A 23 -3.57 13.00 21.80
C VAL A 23 -2.72 12.90 20.53
N LEU A 24 -2.10 11.73 20.33
CA LEU A 24 -1.43 11.38 19.07
C LEU A 24 -2.27 10.36 18.30
N ILE A 25 -2.66 10.70 17.08
CA ILE A 25 -3.32 9.80 16.14
C ILE A 25 -2.26 9.20 15.21
N ALA A 26 -1.97 7.93 15.45
CA ALA A 26 -1.04 7.11 14.66
C ALA A 26 -1.72 5.81 14.20
N THR A 27 -2.96 5.91 13.74
CA THR A 27 -3.84 4.76 13.39
C THR A 27 -3.44 4.03 12.11
N GLY A 28 -2.42 4.51 11.41
CA GLY A 28 -1.91 3.84 10.21
C GLY A 28 -2.85 3.97 9.01
N PHE A 29 -3.02 2.86 8.29
CA PHE A 29 -3.73 2.77 7.01
C PHE A 29 -4.38 1.38 6.88
N GLU A 30 -5.34 1.24 5.97
CA GLU A 30 -5.85 -0.06 5.52
C GLU A 30 -5.34 -0.41 4.11
N PRO A 31 -5.09 -1.68 3.79
CA PRO A 31 -4.90 -2.10 2.41
C PRO A 31 -6.14 -1.79 1.57
N PHE A 32 -5.94 -1.38 0.33
CA PHE A 32 -7.04 -1.22 -0.61
C PHE A 32 -7.77 -2.56 -0.83
N ASP A 33 -9.10 -2.51 -0.82
CA ASP A 33 -9.94 -3.66 -1.15
C ASP A 33 -9.92 -3.95 -2.65
N ALA A 34 -9.12 -4.94 -3.04
CA ALA A 34 -8.96 -5.35 -4.42
C ALA A 34 -10.24 -5.92 -5.07
N THR A 35 -11.30 -6.22 -4.31
CA THR A 35 -12.58 -6.70 -4.90
C THR A 35 -13.27 -5.61 -5.70
N LEU A 36 -12.97 -4.33 -5.42
CA LEU A 36 -13.44 -3.17 -6.19
C LEU A 36 -12.84 -3.09 -7.61
N LYS A 37 -11.85 -3.93 -7.91
CA LYS A 37 -11.22 -4.10 -9.23
C LYS A 37 -11.64 -5.44 -9.82
N GLU A 38 -12.94 -5.59 -10.07
CA GLU A 38 -13.54 -6.84 -10.56
C GLU A 38 -12.83 -7.39 -11.81
N GLU A 39 -12.34 -6.50 -12.68
CA GLU A 39 -11.61 -6.87 -13.90
C GLU A 39 -10.30 -7.64 -13.64
N TYR A 40 -9.79 -7.61 -12.41
CA TYR A 40 -8.58 -8.36 -12.01
C TYR A 40 -8.89 -9.71 -11.37
N GLY A 41 -10.16 -10.00 -11.06
CA GLY A 41 -10.61 -11.33 -10.62
C GLY A 41 -10.18 -11.73 -9.21
N TYR A 42 -9.84 -10.77 -8.34
CA TYR A 42 -9.55 -11.07 -6.93
C TYR A 42 -10.79 -11.63 -6.22
N ARG A 43 -10.62 -12.74 -5.48
CA ARG A 43 -11.70 -13.54 -4.87
C ARG A 43 -12.66 -14.22 -5.85
N ILE A 44 -12.42 -14.09 -7.15
CA ILE A 44 -13.17 -14.78 -8.22
C ILE A 44 -12.32 -15.91 -8.80
N TYR A 45 -11.04 -15.67 -9.06
CA TYR A 45 -10.10 -16.64 -9.59
C TYR A 45 -9.20 -17.22 -8.50
N ASP A 46 -8.79 -18.47 -8.67
CA ASP A 46 -8.13 -19.26 -7.63
C ASP A 46 -6.73 -18.74 -7.28
N ASN A 47 -6.04 -18.13 -8.24
CA ASN A 47 -4.64 -17.73 -8.13
C ASN A 47 -4.42 -16.20 -8.24
N VAL A 48 -5.46 -15.39 -8.00
CA VAL A 48 -5.32 -13.94 -7.85
C VAL A 48 -5.24 -13.60 -6.36
N ILE A 49 -4.11 -13.06 -5.93
CA ILE A 49 -3.83 -12.73 -4.52
C ILE A 49 -3.42 -11.27 -4.38
N THR A 50 -3.48 -10.75 -3.16
CA THR A 50 -2.93 -9.42 -2.82
C THR A 50 -1.47 -9.51 -2.43
N SER A 51 -0.79 -8.36 -2.39
CA SER A 51 0.58 -8.26 -1.88
C SER A 51 0.72 -8.68 -0.42
N LEU A 52 -0.34 -8.57 0.39
CA LEU A 52 -0.32 -9.03 1.79
C LEU A 52 -0.30 -10.55 1.86
N GLU A 53 -1.17 -11.21 1.10
CA GLU A 53 -1.21 -12.66 1.00
C GLU A 53 0.10 -13.22 0.42
N LEU A 54 0.70 -12.55 -0.57
CA LEU A 54 2.03 -12.90 -1.06
C LEU A 54 3.08 -12.84 0.06
N ASP A 55 3.09 -11.76 0.85
CA ASP A 55 4.06 -11.59 1.94
C ASP A 55 3.91 -12.68 3.01
N ASP A 56 2.68 -13.09 3.33
CA ASP A 56 2.42 -14.21 4.24
C ASP A 56 2.89 -15.55 3.65
N MET A 57 2.65 -15.79 2.36
CA MET A 57 3.13 -17.00 1.67
C MET A 57 4.67 -17.07 1.61
N LEU A 58 5.34 -15.93 1.37
CA LEU A 58 6.79 -15.84 1.34
C LEU A 58 7.40 -16.07 2.73
N LYS A 59 6.85 -15.44 3.78
CA LYS A 59 7.26 -15.68 5.18
C LYS A 59 7.11 -17.14 5.59
N ALA A 60 6.06 -17.80 5.13
CA ALA A 60 5.83 -19.22 5.39
C ALA A 60 6.71 -20.15 4.53
N GLY A 61 7.48 -19.62 3.57
CA GLY A 61 8.24 -20.43 2.61
C GLY A 61 7.35 -21.30 1.71
N ALA A 62 6.11 -20.87 1.47
CA ALA A 62 5.05 -21.67 0.87
C ALA A 62 4.34 -20.93 -0.28
N LEU A 63 5.10 -20.36 -1.22
CA LEU A 63 4.54 -19.78 -2.44
C LEU A 63 4.02 -20.91 -3.35
N LYS A 64 2.71 -21.13 -3.32
CA LYS A 64 2.02 -22.20 -4.04
C LYS A 64 0.75 -21.70 -4.71
N THR A 65 0.43 -22.21 -5.89
CA THR A 65 -0.90 -22.06 -6.49
C THR A 65 -1.96 -22.74 -5.62
N LYS A 66 -3.23 -22.46 -5.87
CA LYS A 66 -4.36 -23.13 -5.19
C LYS A 66 -4.30 -24.65 -5.25
N ALA A 67 -3.74 -25.20 -6.32
CA ALA A 67 -3.52 -26.63 -6.51
C ALA A 67 -2.28 -27.18 -5.78
N GLY A 68 -1.58 -26.37 -4.97
CA GLY A 68 -0.40 -26.76 -4.19
C GLY A 68 0.90 -26.84 -4.97
N LYS A 69 0.96 -26.31 -6.21
CA LYS A 69 2.18 -26.35 -7.05
C LYS A 69 3.01 -25.08 -6.86
N THR A 70 4.33 -25.19 -6.91
CA THR A 70 5.19 -23.99 -7.03
C THR A 70 4.91 -23.32 -8.37
N PRO A 71 4.60 -22.01 -8.43
CA PRO A 71 4.35 -21.32 -9.69
C PRO A 71 5.63 -21.25 -10.53
N LYS A 72 5.53 -21.48 -11.83
CA LYS A 72 6.57 -21.21 -12.82
C LYS A 72 6.55 -19.76 -13.29
N SER A 73 5.43 -19.05 -13.14
CA SER A 73 5.34 -17.61 -13.45
C SER A 73 4.45 -16.85 -12.47
N VAL A 74 4.92 -15.68 -12.04
CA VAL A 74 4.20 -14.75 -11.16
C VAL A 74 4.12 -13.38 -11.82
N GLY A 75 2.90 -12.86 -11.96
CA GLY A 75 2.65 -11.49 -12.40
C GLY A 75 2.43 -10.55 -11.22
N LEU A 76 3.13 -9.42 -11.15
CA LEU A 76 3.00 -8.39 -10.12
C LEU A 76 2.38 -7.13 -10.75
N VAL A 77 1.17 -6.75 -10.35
CA VAL A 77 0.44 -5.61 -10.93
C VAL A 77 0.60 -4.40 -10.02
N HIS A 78 1.21 -3.34 -10.53
CA HIS A 78 1.37 -2.08 -9.80
C HIS A 78 0.05 -1.29 -9.73
N CYS A 79 -0.01 -0.33 -8.80
CA CYS A 79 -1.05 0.69 -8.73
C CYS A 79 -2.48 0.13 -8.59
N VAL A 80 -2.66 -1.04 -7.96
CA VAL A 80 -4.01 -1.56 -7.69
C VAL A 80 -4.63 -0.73 -6.58
N GLY A 81 -5.71 -0.01 -6.89
CA GLY A 81 -6.35 0.92 -5.94
C GLY A 81 -5.60 2.23 -5.73
N SER A 82 -4.72 2.62 -6.64
CA SER A 82 -3.97 3.88 -6.56
C SER A 82 -3.76 4.46 -7.94
N ARG A 83 -3.75 5.79 -8.05
CA ARG A 83 -3.74 6.50 -9.34
C ARG A 83 -4.89 5.99 -10.23
N ASP A 84 -6.06 5.78 -9.63
CA ASP A 84 -7.23 5.22 -10.28
C ASP A 84 -8.48 6.01 -9.87
N GLU A 85 -8.95 6.85 -10.79
CA GLU A 85 -10.16 7.67 -10.64
C GLU A 85 -11.42 6.83 -10.43
N LYS A 86 -11.47 5.62 -11.00
CA LYS A 86 -12.67 4.75 -10.92
C LYS A 86 -12.98 4.30 -9.49
N VAL A 87 -11.98 4.28 -8.62
CA VAL A 87 -12.12 3.93 -7.20
C VAL A 87 -11.84 5.12 -6.29
N ASN A 88 -11.84 6.34 -6.86
CA ASN A 88 -11.61 7.61 -6.18
C ASN A 88 -10.27 7.70 -5.42
N ASN A 89 -9.25 6.96 -5.85
CA ASN A 89 -7.90 6.98 -5.26
C ASN A 89 -6.92 7.61 -6.25
N ASN A 90 -6.94 8.94 -6.34
CA ASN A 90 -6.16 9.73 -7.31
C ASN A 90 -4.70 9.97 -6.89
N TYR A 91 -4.29 9.40 -5.77
CA TYR A 91 -2.94 9.53 -5.22
C TYR A 91 -2.10 8.27 -5.47
N CYS A 92 -0.79 8.39 -5.25
CA CYS A 92 0.13 7.26 -5.29
C CYS A 92 0.34 6.70 -3.88
N SER A 93 0.19 5.38 -3.71
CA SER A 93 0.44 4.70 -2.42
C SER A 93 1.90 4.55 -2.04
N ARG A 94 2.81 5.22 -2.75
CA ARG A 94 4.19 5.55 -2.36
C ARG A 94 5.18 4.37 -2.23
N VAL A 95 4.76 3.23 -1.70
CA VAL A 95 5.63 2.06 -1.39
C VAL A 95 5.38 0.85 -2.29
N CYS A 96 4.30 0.83 -3.07
CA CYS A 96 3.94 -0.34 -3.87
C CYS A 96 5.02 -0.71 -4.91
N CYS A 97 5.71 0.28 -5.52
CA CYS A 97 6.79 0.00 -6.48
C CYS A 97 8.01 -0.64 -5.81
N THR A 98 8.45 -0.14 -4.66
CA THR A 98 9.58 -0.71 -3.93
C THR A 98 9.24 -2.08 -3.34
N ASN A 99 8.00 -2.28 -2.91
CA ASN A 99 7.52 -3.60 -2.48
C ASN A 99 7.49 -4.61 -3.64
N VAL A 100 7.11 -4.20 -4.86
CA VAL A 100 7.23 -5.08 -6.04
C VAL A 100 8.66 -5.51 -6.26
N ILE A 101 9.59 -4.57 -6.22
CA ILE A 101 11.02 -4.86 -6.41
C ILE A 101 11.51 -5.85 -5.34
N LYS A 102 11.19 -5.61 -4.06
CA LYS A 102 11.50 -6.51 -2.94
C LYS A 102 10.93 -7.91 -3.17
N SER A 103 9.62 -8.00 -3.44
CA SER A 103 8.93 -9.27 -3.66
C SER A 103 9.47 -10.01 -4.87
N GLY A 104 9.78 -9.30 -5.96
CA GLY A 104 10.37 -9.90 -7.16
C GLY A 104 11.73 -10.52 -6.88
N ILE A 105 12.61 -9.81 -6.16
CA ILE A 105 13.92 -10.33 -5.72
C ILE A 105 13.71 -11.57 -4.83
N GLU A 106 12.86 -11.47 -3.81
CA GLU A 106 12.64 -12.54 -2.85
C GLU A 106 12.05 -13.81 -3.49
N ILE A 107 11.14 -13.66 -4.47
CA ILE A 107 10.63 -14.79 -5.25
C ILE A 107 11.76 -15.44 -6.03
N ARG A 108 12.61 -14.65 -6.71
CA ARG A 108 13.72 -15.19 -7.53
C ARG A 108 14.81 -15.85 -6.69
N GLU A 109 15.06 -15.35 -5.48
CA GLU A 109 16.03 -15.93 -4.54
C GLU A 109 15.53 -17.27 -3.96
N HIS A 110 14.26 -17.36 -3.54
CA HIS A 110 13.71 -18.58 -2.95
C HIS A 110 13.18 -19.60 -3.99
N TYR A 111 12.78 -19.13 -5.17
CA TYR A 111 12.20 -19.93 -6.24
C TYR A 111 12.88 -19.57 -7.59
N PRO A 112 14.13 -20.01 -7.80
CA PRO A 112 14.96 -19.59 -8.94
C PRO A 112 14.41 -20.00 -10.31
N ASP A 113 13.49 -20.97 -10.37
CA ASP A 113 12.80 -21.40 -11.58
C ASP A 113 11.52 -20.61 -11.89
N THR A 114 11.10 -19.70 -11.01
CA THR A 114 9.86 -18.92 -11.15
C THR A 114 10.14 -17.61 -11.87
N GLY A 115 9.59 -17.43 -13.07
CA GLY A 115 9.66 -16.15 -13.78
C GLY A 115 8.80 -15.09 -13.08
N VAL A 116 9.32 -13.86 -12.98
CA VAL A 116 8.60 -12.72 -12.38
C VAL A 116 8.40 -11.62 -13.42
N LEU A 117 7.15 -11.22 -13.60
CA LEU A 117 6.73 -10.17 -14.54
C LEU A 117 6.05 -9.03 -13.78
N CYS A 118 6.57 -7.82 -13.89
CA CYS A 118 6.02 -6.62 -13.25
C CYS A 118 5.30 -5.76 -14.28
N PHE A 119 4.01 -5.48 -14.06
CA PHE A 119 3.19 -4.63 -14.93
C PHE A 119 3.01 -3.26 -14.29
N TYR A 120 3.67 -2.25 -14.87
CA TYR A 120 3.80 -0.92 -14.26
C TYR A 120 3.46 0.23 -15.23
N MET A 121 3.01 1.37 -14.69
CA MET A 121 2.94 2.63 -15.44
C MET A 121 4.26 3.40 -15.35
N ASP A 122 4.70 3.65 -14.11
CA ASP A 122 5.98 4.28 -13.76
C ASP A 122 6.60 3.50 -12.59
N VAL A 123 7.90 3.27 -12.61
CA VAL A 123 8.64 2.76 -11.45
C VAL A 123 9.02 3.94 -10.57
N ARG A 124 8.51 3.97 -9.33
CA ARG A 124 8.80 5.03 -8.35
C ARG A 124 9.73 4.51 -7.25
N ALA A 125 10.99 4.32 -7.59
CA ALA A 125 12.05 3.88 -6.69
C ALA A 125 12.84 5.08 -6.12
N TYR A 126 12.15 6.03 -5.48
CA TYR A 126 12.77 7.26 -4.99
C TYR A 126 13.35 7.09 -3.57
N GLY A 127 14.50 7.72 -3.32
CA GLY A 127 15.25 7.61 -2.06
C GLY A 127 16.59 6.90 -2.27
N ARG A 128 17.47 6.97 -1.26
CA ARG A 128 18.82 6.40 -1.35
C ARG A 128 18.76 4.86 -1.43
N GLY A 129 19.37 4.26 -2.44
CA GLY A 129 19.49 2.81 -2.59
C GLY A 129 18.34 2.13 -3.35
N TYR A 130 17.24 2.84 -3.63
CA TYR A 130 16.07 2.22 -4.26
C TYR A 130 16.23 2.02 -5.78
N GLU A 131 16.92 2.94 -6.46
CA GLU A 131 17.24 2.79 -7.88
C GLU A 131 18.24 1.65 -8.08
N GLU A 132 19.24 1.55 -7.21
CA GLU A 132 20.20 0.45 -7.22
C GLU A 132 19.51 -0.89 -6.97
N LEU A 133 18.49 -0.93 -6.09
CA LEU A 133 17.68 -2.12 -5.86
C LEU A 133 16.81 -2.46 -7.08
N TYR A 134 16.23 -1.46 -7.75
CA TYR A 134 15.49 -1.65 -8.99
C TYR A 134 16.38 -2.26 -10.08
N ARG A 135 17.60 -1.72 -10.26
CA ARG A 135 18.59 -2.24 -11.20
C ARG A 135 19.01 -3.67 -10.84
N LYS A 136 19.34 -3.93 -9.57
CA LYS A 136 19.68 -5.27 -9.07
C LYS A 136 18.58 -6.28 -9.40
N SER A 137 17.31 -5.93 -9.22
CA SER A 137 16.20 -6.84 -9.49
C SER A 137 16.15 -7.30 -10.95
N GLN A 138 16.55 -6.44 -11.89
CA GLN A 138 16.59 -6.75 -13.32
C GLN A 138 17.88 -7.52 -13.68
N GLU A 139 19.04 -6.98 -13.31
CA GLU A 139 20.36 -7.46 -13.76
C GLU A 139 20.78 -8.76 -13.08
N GLU A 140 20.53 -8.89 -11.78
CA GLU A 140 21.01 -10.03 -10.98
C GLU A 140 19.91 -11.07 -10.75
N CYS A 141 18.65 -10.62 -10.59
CA CYS A 141 17.54 -11.52 -10.27
C CYS A 141 16.68 -11.89 -11.48
N GLY A 142 16.80 -11.19 -12.61
CA GLY A 142 16.02 -11.47 -13.82
C GLY A 142 14.52 -11.14 -13.71
N VAL A 143 14.16 -10.17 -12.87
CA VAL A 143 12.78 -9.65 -12.80
C VAL A 143 12.50 -8.82 -14.05
N THR A 144 11.45 -9.18 -14.79
CA THR A 144 11.08 -8.49 -16.03
C THR A 144 10.06 -7.39 -15.76
N PHE A 145 10.30 -6.18 -16.28
CA PHE A 145 9.37 -5.07 -16.16
C PHE A 145 8.73 -4.76 -17.52
N ILE A 146 7.40 -4.75 -17.57
CA ILE A 146 6.62 -4.45 -18.77
C ILE A 146 5.81 -3.18 -18.48
N ARG A 147 6.05 -2.13 -19.27
CA ARG A 147 5.35 -0.85 -19.08
C ARG A 147 3.92 -0.95 -19.59
N SER A 148 3.04 -1.36 -18.70
CA SER A 148 1.63 -1.59 -18.95
C SER A 148 0.78 -1.40 -17.71
N ARG A 149 -0.47 -0.97 -17.90
CA ARG A 149 -1.52 -1.12 -16.91
C ARG A 149 -2.38 -2.33 -17.30
N LEU A 150 -2.55 -3.27 -16.37
CA LEU A 150 -3.39 -4.45 -16.60
C LEU A 150 -4.80 -4.00 -16.99
N SER A 151 -5.29 -4.50 -18.13
CA SER A 151 -6.65 -4.21 -18.60
C SER A 151 -7.66 -5.13 -17.91
N GLU A 152 -7.44 -6.44 -17.99
CA GLU A 152 -8.25 -7.47 -17.32
C GLU A 152 -7.45 -8.77 -17.17
N ALA A 153 -7.90 -9.63 -16.27
CA ALA A 153 -7.46 -11.01 -16.13
C ALA A 153 -8.61 -11.96 -16.46
N ASN A 154 -8.29 -13.15 -16.98
CA ASN A 154 -9.23 -14.26 -17.15
C ASN A 154 -8.59 -15.55 -16.62
N GLU A 155 -9.39 -16.41 -15.98
CA GLU A 155 -8.92 -17.73 -15.58
C GLU A 155 -9.11 -18.74 -16.72
N ASN A 156 -8.04 -19.46 -17.06
CA ASN A 156 -8.07 -20.55 -18.03
C ASN A 156 -8.61 -21.83 -17.38
N ALA A 157 -8.98 -22.82 -18.21
CA ALA A 157 -9.47 -24.11 -17.73
C ALA A 157 -8.45 -24.87 -16.84
N ASP A 158 -7.15 -24.64 -17.05
CA ASP A 158 -6.06 -25.22 -16.25
C ASP A 158 -5.70 -24.41 -14.99
N LYS A 159 -6.49 -23.38 -14.67
CA LYS A 159 -6.33 -22.46 -13.53
C LYS A 159 -5.14 -21.50 -13.63
N THR A 160 -4.45 -21.44 -14.78
CA THR A 160 -3.56 -20.32 -15.07
C THR A 160 -4.36 -19.06 -15.40
N LEU A 161 -3.73 -17.90 -15.29
CA LEU A 161 -4.37 -16.60 -15.49
C LEU A 161 -3.84 -15.96 -16.78
N LEU A 162 -4.76 -15.74 -17.73
CA LEU A 162 -4.51 -14.99 -18.95
C LEU A 162 -4.70 -13.49 -18.68
N LEU A 163 -3.61 -12.74 -18.73
CA LEU A 163 -3.59 -11.30 -18.55
C LEU A 163 -3.66 -10.60 -19.90
N ARG A 164 -4.52 -9.57 -19.99
CA ARG A 164 -4.57 -8.68 -21.16
C ARG A 164 -3.94 -7.35 -20.81
N ILE A 165 -2.91 -7.01 -21.57
CA ILE A 165 -2.08 -5.85 -21.34
C ILE A 165 -1.79 -5.15 -22.68
N GLU A 166 -1.31 -3.92 -22.60
CA GLU A 166 -0.67 -3.23 -23.73
C GLU A 166 0.76 -2.90 -23.33
N ASP A 167 1.76 -3.42 -24.05
CA ASP A 167 3.12 -2.94 -23.88
C ASP A 167 3.24 -1.59 -24.55
N THR A 168 3.27 -0.53 -23.74
CA THR A 168 3.29 0.86 -24.21
C THR A 168 4.63 1.28 -24.80
N LEU A 169 5.72 0.53 -24.56
CA LEU A 169 7.02 0.80 -25.20
C LEU A 169 7.05 0.27 -26.63
N VAL A 170 6.35 -0.84 -26.89
CA VAL A 170 6.23 -1.44 -28.22
C VAL A 170 4.96 -0.98 -28.96
N GLY A 171 3.98 -0.44 -28.23
CA GLY A 171 2.69 0.00 -28.77
C GLY A 171 1.81 -1.16 -29.24
N LYS A 172 1.87 -2.31 -28.53
CA LYS A 172 1.15 -3.53 -28.96
C LYS A 172 0.32 -4.13 -27.83
N PRO A 173 -0.94 -4.53 -28.12
CA PRO A 173 -1.70 -5.37 -27.20
C PRO A 173 -1.05 -6.75 -27.11
N MET A 174 -0.95 -7.27 -25.89
CA MET A 174 -0.35 -8.56 -25.60
C MET A 174 -1.24 -9.37 -24.66
N LYS A 175 -1.07 -10.68 -24.74
CA LYS A 175 -1.66 -11.65 -23.83
C LYS A 175 -0.54 -12.42 -23.15
N VAL A 176 -0.58 -12.50 -21.83
CA VAL A 176 0.48 -13.13 -21.02
C VAL A 176 -0.17 -14.10 -20.05
N ASN A 177 0.30 -15.34 -19.99
CA ASN A 177 -0.17 -16.30 -18.99
C ASN A 177 0.74 -16.30 -17.76
N VAL A 178 0.15 -16.28 -16.58
CA VAL A 178 0.84 -16.44 -15.30
C VAL A 178 0.18 -17.50 -14.43
N ASP A 179 0.94 -18.17 -13.57
CA ASP A 179 0.37 -19.14 -12.62
C ASP A 179 -0.25 -18.45 -11.40
N ILE A 180 0.33 -17.33 -10.96
CA ILE A 180 -0.20 -16.47 -9.89
C ILE A 180 -0.17 -15.01 -10.35
N LEU A 181 -1.25 -14.28 -10.10
CA LEU A 181 -1.33 -12.84 -10.26
C LEU A 181 -1.39 -12.19 -8.87
N VAL A 182 -0.45 -11.29 -8.60
CA VAL A 182 -0.38 -10.55 -7.35
C VAL A 182 -0.77 -9.10 -7.60
N LEU A 183 -1.78 -8.66 -6.87
CA LEU A 183 -2.28 -7.30 -6.87
C LEU A 183 -1.55 -6.49 -5.80
N MET A 184 -0.74 -5.53 -6.22
CA MET A 184 0.03 -4.69 -5.32
C MET A 184 -0.85 -3.54 -4.85
N VAL A 185 -1.69 -3.87 -3.85
CA VAL A 185 -2.74 -3.01 -3.33
C VAL A 185 -2.17 -1.75 -2.68
N GLY A 186 -2.89 -0.65 -2.87
CA GLY A 186 -2.57 0.65 -2.28
C GLY A 186 -2.86 0.74 -0.78
N MET A 187 -2.54 1.90 -0.21
CA MET A 187 -2.87 2.29 1.15
C MET A 187 -4.10 3.21 1.13
N CYS A 188 -5.13 2.86 1.89
CA CYS A 188 -6.32 3.65 2.14
C CYS A 188 -6.32 4.18 3.59
N PRO A 189 -7.12 5.21 3.90
CA PRO A 189 -7.29 5.65 5.28
C PRO A 189 -7.74 4.51 6.22
N SER A 190 -7.29 4.55 7.47
CA SER A 190 -7.70 3.58 8.50
C SER A 190 -9.23 3.51 8.65
N VAL A 191 -9.78 2.32 8.97
CA VAL A 191 -11.23 2.17 9.25
C VAL A 191 -11.75 3.13 10.34
N ASN A 192 -10.88 3.50 11.27
CA ASN A 192 -11.21 4.40 12.38
C ASN A 192 -11.04 5.88 12.04
N ALA A 193 -10.61 6.22 10.82
CA ALA A 193 -10.38 7.61 10.44
C ALA A 193 -11.67 8.43 10.51
N THR A 194 -12.79 7.92 9.98
CA THR A 194 -14.09 8.61 9.98
C THR A 194 -14.64 8.81 11.39
N SER A 195 -14.60 7.78 12.23
CA SER A 195 -15.11 7.87 13.61
C SER A 195 -14.31 8.86 14.46
N LEU A 196 -12.98 8.84 14.35
CA LEU A 196 -12.10 9.80 15.03
C LEU A 196 -12.30 11.22 14.50
N LYS A 197 -12.43 11.37 13.17
CA LYS A 197 -12.74 12.64 12.51
C LYS A 197 -14.00 13.27 13.09
N ASP A 198 -15.09 12.51 13.14
CA ASP A 198 -16.38 12.99 13.63
C ASP A 198 -16.35 13.28 15.13
N SER A 199 -15.65 12.45 15.92
CA SER A 199 -15.57 12.62 17.37
C SER A 199 -14.81 13.87 17.82
N LEU A 200 -13.77 14.26 17.07
CA LEU A 200 -12.88 15.36 17.41
C LEU A 200 -13.04 16.59 16.51
N GLY A 201 -13.86 16.52 15.46
CA GLY A 201 -14.00 17.58 14.46
C GLY A 201 -12.73 17.77 13.62
N LEU A 202 -12.05 16.68 13.28
CA LEU A 202 -10.82 16.73 12.47
C LEU A 202 -11.15 16.92 10.99
N GLU A 203 -10.20 17.46 10.25
CA GLU A 203 -10.31 17.56 8.79
C GLU A 203 -9.59 16.39 8.10
N THR A 204 -10.09 16.01 6.92
CA THR A 204 -9.44 15.05 6.01
C THR A 204 -9.10 15.72 4.68
N GLY A 205 -8.07 15.24 4.01
CA GLY A 205 -7.76 15.65 2.64
C GLY A 205 -8.70 15.01 1.63
N ASP A 206 -8.53 15.38 0.35
CA ASP A 206 -9.27 14.79 -0.77
C ASP A 206 -8.88 13.32 -1.01
N ASP A 207 -7.74 12.89 -0.46
CA ASP A 207 -7.27 11.50 -0.41
C ASP A 207 -7.89 10.70 0.75
N GLY A 208 -8.72 11.33 1.58
CA GLY A 208 -9.40 10.73 2.72
C GLY A 208 -8.54 10.57 3.98
N PHE A 209 -7.23 10.84 3.92
CA PHE A 209 -6.35 10.80 5.08
C PHE A 209 -6.49 12.05 5.95
N PHE A 210 -6.01 12.01 7.19
CA PHE A 210 -6.08 13.17 8.07
C PHE A 210 -5.30 14.35 7.50
N LYS A 211 -5.95 15.52 7.46
CA LYS A 211 -5.36 16.76 6.99
C LYS A 211 -4.54 17.38 8.11
N THR A 212 -3.26 17.62 7.82
CA THR A 212 -2.35 18.32 8.71
C THR A 212 -2.64 19.83 8.68
N LYS A 213 -2.36 20.52 9.79
CA LYS A 213 -2.55 21.97 9.93
C LYS A 213 -1.80 22.74 8.85
N ASN A 214 -0.57 22.32 8.56
CA ASN A 214 0.19 22.81 7.41
C ASN A 214 1.20 21.76 6.94
N LYS A 215 1.19 21.45 5.64
CA LYS A 215 2.04 20.41 5.02
C LYS A 215 3.55 20.68 5.11
N HIS A 216 3.97 21.92 5.39
CA HIS A 216 5.38 22.33 5.41
C HIS A 216 5.88 22.72 6.81
N SER A 217 5.06 23.43 7.57
CA SER A 217 5.47 24.04 8.85
C SER A 217 4.85 23.40 10.08
N ALA A 218 3.79 22.59 9.93
CA ALA A 218 3.05 21.99 11.05
C ALA A 218 2.45 20.65 10.62
N ASN A 219 3.32 19.74 10.16
CA ASN A 219 2.90 18.49 9.51
C ASN A 219 2.48 17.40 10.52
N ASN A 220 2.76 17.58 11.81
CA ASN A 220 2.30 16.70 12.87
C ASN A 220 1.11 17.27 13.66
N GLU A 221 0.68 18.51 13.39
CA GLU A 221 -0.45 19.12 14.06
C GLU A 221 -1.74 18.91 13.27
N SER A 222 -2.87 18.79 13.98
CA SER A 222 -4.20 18.86 13.39
C SER A 222 -4.78 20.28 13.42
N ASN A 223 -6.00 20.44 12.89
CA ASN A 223 -6.80 21.65 13.07
C ASN A 223 -7.30 21.85 14.52
N VAL A 224 -7.17 20.84 15.38
CA VAL A 224 -7.64 20.85 16.77
C VAL A 224 -6.43 20.92 17.72
N ALA A 225 -6.34 22.00 18.49
CA ALA A 225 -5.28 22.16 19.48
C ALA A 225 -5.25 20.97 20.46
N GLY A 226 -4.04 20.41 20.67
CA GLY A 226 -3.79 19.23 21.49
C GLY A 226 -3.92 17.88 20.77
N VAL A 227 -4.30 17.87 19.48
CA VAL A 227 -4.37 16.65 18.66
C VAL A 227 -3.30 16.69 17.58
N PHE A 228 -2.50 15.62 17.54
CA PHE A 228 -1.34 15.45 16.67
C PHE A 228 -1.46 14.19 15.81
N TYR A 229 -0.63 14.10 14.78
CA TYR A 229 -0.59 12.98 13.84
C TYR A 229 0.82 12.42 13.67
N ALA A 230 0.90 11.12 13.38
CA ALA A 230 2.14 10.49 12.92
C ALA A 230 1.87 9.33 11.95
N GLY A 231 2.83 9.09 11.07
CA GLY A 231 2.90 7.92 10.21
C GLY A 231 1.86 7.94 9.09
N ALA A 232 1.37 6.77 8.72
CA ALA A 232 0.47 6.61 7.57
C ALA A 232 -0.94 7.20 7.78
N ALA A 233 -1.26 7.68 8.99
CA ALA A 233 -2.54 8.34 9.30
C ALA A 233 -2.79 9.60 8.45
N THR A 234 -1.72 10.28 8.02
CA THR A 234 -1.77 11.50 7.18
C THR A 234 -1.41 11.25 5.73
N GLY A 235 -1.46 9.98 5.28
CA GLY A 235 -1.22 9.59 3.90
C GLY A 235 -0.14 8.53 3.76
N PRO A 236 -0.04 7.88 2.58
CA PRO A 236 0.87 6.76 2.34
C PRO A 236 2.33 7.12 2.65
N LYS A 237 2.99 6.31 3.50
CA LYS A 237 4.37 6.52 3.95
C LYS A 237 5.12 5.20 4.08
N ALA A 238 6.43 5.24 3.83
CA ALA A 238 7.32 4.14 4.16
C ALA A 238 7.57 4.06 5.67
N ILE A 239 8.18 2.94 6.10
CA ILE A 239 8.49 2.67 7.51
C ILE A 239 9.42 3.75 8.08
N VAL A 240 10.52 4.06 7.38
CA VAL A 240 11.52 5.04 7.85
C VAL A 240 10.91 6.43 7.99
N GLU A 241 10.02 6.80 7.07
CA GLU A 241 9.29 8.06 7.11
C GLU A 241 8.35 8.08 8.31
N SER A 242 7.61 6.99 8.55
CA SER A 242 6.69 6.87 9.68
C SER A 242 7.41 6.92 11.03
N ILE A 243 8.59 6.32 11.15
CA ILE A 243 9.45 6.41 12.36
C ILE A 243 9.90 7.86 12.59
N THR A 244 10.34 8.53 11.53
CA THR A 244 10.81 9.92 11.61
C THR A 244 9.65 10.85 12.00
N ASP A 245 8.48 10.63 11.42
CA ASP A 245 7.25 11.37 11.70
C ASP A 245 6.79 11.17 13.15
N GLY A 246 6.89 9.95 13.69
CA GLY A 246 6.61 9.68 15.11
C GLY A 246 7.56 10.40 16.06
N ARG A 247 8.85 10.51 15.71
CA ARG A 247 9.83 11.28 16.50
C ARG A 247 9.52 12.78 16.47
N ALA A 248 9.16 13.32 15.30
CA ALA A 248 8.78 14.71 15.15
C ALA A 248 7.51 15.03 15.97
N ALA A 249 6.48 14.19 15.86
CA ALA A 249 5.25 14.32 16.64
C ALA A 249 5.51 14.32 18.15
N ALA A 250 6.42 13.48 18.65
CA ALA A 250 6.78 13.48 20.07
C ALA A 250 7.41 14.81 20.52
N ALA A 251 8.25 15.44 19.68
CA ALA A 251 8.83 16.76 19.98
C ALA A 251 7.76 17.87 19.99
N GLU A 252 6.84 17.85 19.02
CA GLU A 252 5.72 18.81 18.96
C GLU A 252 4.78 18.67 20.17
N ILE A 253 4.46 17.43 20.57
CA ILE A 253 3.66 17.16 21.78
C ILE A 253 4.39 17.67 23.03
N HIS A 254 5.68 17.42 23.15
CA HIS A 254 6.46 17.93 24.28
C HIS A 254 6.44 19.47 24.35
N SER A 255 6.62 20.14 23.21
CA SER A 255 6.55 21.60 23.12
C SER A 255 5.15 22.15 23.44
N TYR A 256 4.09 21.38 23.17
CA TYR A 256 2.71 21.77 23.49
C TYR A 256 2.38 21.61 24.97
N LEU A 257 2.97 20.61 25.64
CA LEU A 257 2.71 20.29 27.05
C LEU A 257 3.58 21.09 28.03
N SER A 258 4.70 21.67 27.55
CA SER A 258 5.65 22.45 28.36
C SER A 258 5.24 23.92 28.44
#